data_AF-A0A954KKW0-F1
#
_entry.id   AF-A0A954KKW0-F1
#
_cell.length_a   1.000
_cell.length_b   1.000
_cell.length_c   1.000
_cell.angle_alpha   90.00
_cell.angle_beta   90.00
_cell.angle_gamma   90.00
#
_symmetry.space_group_name_H-M   'P 1'
#
loop_
_entity.id
_entity.type
_entity.pdbx_description
1 polymer ?
#
loop_
_entity_poly.entity_id
_entity_poly.type
_entity_poly.pdbx_seq_one_letter_code
_entity_poly.pdbx_strand_id
1 'polypeptide(L)'
;MTVQTDTQATAPTYKLHSPGGVVWATFLGAPLAAGIVMALNYARAGRGENVWKAIAGGVAASIVLLGLVFAIPDEILDKIPNAVFYVPQLLIVSAVAKKLQGRLVEEHVARGGELVSGWRSAGIGLMCLPLLIGGLLLMEPSFGNVLTAGNDEVYYRGNATEEDAQELADALKTLGFFGGDGASVRLEKESGRTTLSFILINDAWNDAEIVDGFQSIGVSLAGDPLPSNFTMQLCDQTFTAEKTLMIEAMLDQPL
;
A
#
# COMPACT_ATOMS: atom_id res chain seq x y z
N MET A 1 -52.03 31.33 39.29
CA MET A 1 -50.75 31.67 38.65
C MET A 1 -49.86 30.44 38.73
N THR A 2 -49.77 29.67 37.64
CA THR A 2 -48.81 28.57 37.51
C THR A 2 -47.45 29.17 37.17
N VAL A 3 -46.51 29.06 38.11
CA VAL A 3 -45.10 29.39 37.87
C VAL A 3 -44.55 28.31 36.95
N GLN A 4 -44.32 28.66 35.68
CA GLN A 4 -43.49 27.87 34.78
C GLN A 4 -42.04 27.99 35.28
N THR A 5 -41.54 26.92 35.88
CA THR A 5 -40.10 26.75 36.11
C THR A 5 -39.44 26.46 34.77
N ASP A 6 -38.95 27.52 34.12
CA ASP A 6 -37.98 27.40 33.03
C ASP A 6 -36.76 26.64 33.56
N THR A 7 -36.69 25.36 33.22
CA THR A 7 -35.51 24.55 33.48
C THR A 7 -34.45 24.99 32.47
N GLN A 8 -33.67 26.02 32.81
CA GLN A 8 -32.49 26.36 32.02
C GLN A 8 -31.59 25.13 31.97
N ALA A 9 -31.57 24.46 30.81
CA ALA A 9 -30.69 23.33 30.57
C ALA A 9 -29.25 23.79 30.81
N THR A 10 -28.58 23.17 31.77
CA THR A 10 -27.20 23.51 32.12
C THR A 10 -26.29 23.28 30.90
N ALA A 11 -25.36 24.22 30.69
CA ALA A 11 -24.47 24.17 29.53
C ALA A 11 -23.65 22.86 29.53
N PRO A 12 -23.50 22.18 28.37
CA PRO A 12 -22.69 20.98 28.28
C PRO A 12 -21.24 21.24 28.72
N THR A 13 -20.68 20.35 29.55
CA THR A 13 -19.31 20.49 30.08
C THR A 13 -18.22 19.97 29.13
N TYR A 14 -18.60 19.35 28.01
CA TYR A 14 -17.69 18.83 27.00
C TYR A 14 -17.62 19.73 25.76
N LYS A 15 -16.57 19.57 24.96
CA LYS A 15 -16.38 20.31 23.70
C LYS A 15 -16.54 19.42 22.48
N LEU A 16 -17.19 19.93 21.45
CA LEU A 16 -17.32 19.26 20.15
C LEU A 16 -16.38 19.88 19.11
N HIS A 17 -15.99 19.07 18.14
CA HIS A 17 -15.31 19.49 16.92
C HIS A 17 -16.33 20.03 15.93
N SER A 18 -16.06 21.18 15.32
CA SER A 18 -16.91 21.74 14.27
C SER A 18 -16.78 20.96 12.95
N PRO A 19 -17.75 21.06 12.03
CA PRO A 19 -17.59 20.49 10.69
C PRO A 19 -16.33 21.00 9.96
N GLY A 20 -15.97 22.27 10.14
CA GLY A 20 -14.71 22.81 9.63
C GLY A 20 -13.48 22.16 10.28
N GLY A 21 -13.53 21.85 11.57
CA GLY A 21 -12.50 21.08 12.26
C GLY A 21 -12.32 19.67 11.69
N VAL A 22 -13.43 18.99 11.33
CA VAL A 22 -13.39 17.68 10.65
C VAL A 22 -12.65 17.78 9.31
N VAL A 23 -12.91 18.84 8.53
CA VAL A 23 -12.20 19.08 7.25
C VAL A 23 -10.71 19.33 7.49
N TRP A 24 -10.33 20.12 8.50
CA TRP A 24 -8.91 20.33 8.85
C TRP A 24 -8.20 19.04 9.27
N ALA A 25 -8.88 18.15 9.99
CA ALA A 25 -8.34 16.84 10.31
C ALA A 25 -8.14 15.99 9.04
N THR A 26 -9.10 16.05 8.11
CA THR A 26 -9.06 15.33 6.83
C THR A 26 -7.91 15.78 5.95
N PHE A 27 -7.70 17.09 5.88
CA PHE A 27 -6.61 17.67 5.09
C PHE A 27 -5.24 17.12 5.48
N LEU A 28 -5.02 16.85 6.77
CA LEU A 28 -3.75 16.35 7.28
C LEU A 28 -3.71 14.83 7.47
N GLY A 29 -4.85 14.16 7.61
CA GLY A 29 -4.90 12.74 8.00
C GLY A 29 -5.90 11.90 7.20
N ALA A 30 -6.26 12.36 6.00
CA ALA A 30 -7.18 11.71 5.07
C ALA A 30 -8.59 11.47 5.69
N PRO A 31 -9.51 10.75 4.99
CA PRO A 31 -10.85 10.46 5.54
C PRO A 31 -10.84 9.71 6.89
N LEU A 32 -9.78 8.96 7.19
CA LEU A 32 -9.57 8.33 8.49
C LEU A 32 -9.64 9.34 9.65
N ALA A 33 -8.93 10.46 9.55
CA ALA A 33 -8.95 11.50 10.56
C ALA A 33 -10.34 12.14 10.70
N ALA A 34 -11.08 12.29 9.59
CA ALA A 34 -12.47 12.74 9.62
C ALA A 34 -13.34 11.79 10.47
N GLY A 35 -13.20 10.48 10.23
CA GLY A 35 -13.88 9.42 10.95
C GLY A 35 -13.59 9.47 12.46
N ILE A 36 -12.32 9.62 12.84
CA ILE A 36 -11.91 9.72 14.26
C ILE A 36 -12.49 10.97 14.92
N VAL A 37 -12.42 12.13 14.27
CA VAL A 37 -12.96 13.37 14.83
C VAL A 37 -14.48 13.30 14.98
N MET A 38 -15.20 12.76 14.00
CA MET A 38 -16.65 12.53 14.09
C MET A 38 -17.00 11.50 15.17
N ALA A 39 -16.18 10.46 15.35
CA ALA A 39 -16.35 9.47 16.41
C ALA A 39 -16.19 10.09 17.81
N LEU A 40 -15.20 10.97 18.00
CA LEU A 40 -15.02 11.72 19.25
C LEU A 40 -16.24 12.60 19.57
N ASN A 41 -16.82 13.25 18.56
CA ASN A 41 -18.05 14.00 18.74
C ASN A 41 -19.22 13.12 19.18
N TYR A 42 -19.43 11.99 18.49
CA TYR A 42 -20.48 11.04 18.86
C TYR A 42 -20.29 10.49 20.27
N ALA A 43 -19.06 10.14 20.66
CA ALA A 43 -18.75 9.64 21.99
C ALA A 43 -19.06 10.69 23.07
N ARG A 44 -18.61 11.95 22.89
CA ARG A 44 -18.87 13.05 23.82
C ARG A 44 -20.36 13.41 23.91
N ALA A 45 -21.09 13.22 22.82
CA ALA A 45 -22.54 13.42 22.78
C ALA A 45 -23.36 12.22 23.29
N GLY A 46 -22.73 11.15 23.78
CA GLY A 46 -23.42 9.95 24.26
C GLY A 46 -24.05 9.09 23.16
N ARG A 47 -23.68 9.28 21.89
CA ARG A 47 -24.22 8.53 20.73
C ARG A 47 -23.31 7.37 20.35
N GLY A 48 -23.10 6.44 21.28
CA GLY A 48 -22.14 5.33 21.17
C GLY A 48 -22.28 4.48 19.89
N GLU A 49 -23.51 4.23 19.43
CA GLU A 49 -23.78 3.45 18.22
C GLU A 49 -23.15 4.05 16.95
N ASN A 50 -22.98 5.37 16.89
CA ASN A 50 -22.45 6.07 15.71
C ASN A 50 -20.92 6.23 15.74
N VAL A 51 -20.27 5.94 16.88
CA VAL A 51 -18.82 6.05 17.05
C VAL A 51 -18.10 5.11 16.09
N TRP A 52 -18.43 3.83 16.12
CA TRP A 52 -17.78 2.83 15.27
C TRP A 52 -18.13 3.03 13.79
N LYS A 53 -19.36 3.47 13.46
CA LYS A 53 -19.78 3.78 12.09
C LYS A 53 -18.91 4.90 11.48
N ALA A 54 -18.58 5.92 12.27
CA ALA A 54 -17.71 7.00 11.84
C ALA A 54 -16.27 6.52 11.58
N ILE A 55 -15.72 5.70 12.48
CA ILE A 55 -14.37 5.12 12.31
C ILE A 55 -14.35 4.21 11.07
N ALA A 56 -15.28 3.26 10.98
CA ALA A 56 -15.36 2.32 9.87
C ALA A 56 -15.55 3.04 8.53
N GLY A 57 -16.40 4.07 8.47
CA GLY A 57 -16.56 4.89 7.28
C GLY A 57 -15.29 5.65 6.89
N GLY A 58 -14.56 6.20 7.86
CA GLY A 58 -13.27 6.86 7.64
C GLY A 58 -12.20 5.90 7.11
N VAL A 59 -12.06 4.73 7.73
CA VAL A 59 -11.15 3.65 7.29
C VAL A 59 -11.50 3.19 5.88
N ALA A 60 -12.76 2.86 5.62
CA ALA A 60 -13.21 2.41 4.30
C ALA A 60 -12.95 3.46 3.21
N ALA A 61 -13.25 4.73 3.48
CA ALA A 61 -12.99 5.81 2.55
C ALA A 61 -11.48 6.01 2.29
N SER A 62 -10.64 5.88 3.31
CA SER A 62 -9.18 5.91 3.15
C SER A 62 -8.67 4.73 2.31
N ILE A 63 -9.16 3.51 2.53
CA ILE A 63 -8.79 2.33 1.73
C ILE A 63 -9.19 2.52 0.27
N VAL A 64 -10.41 3.01 0.00
CA VAL A 64 -10.88 3.28 -1.37
C VAL A 64 -10.00 4.33 -2.05
N LEU A 65 -9.63 5.40 -1.34
CA LEU A 65 -8.78 6.45 -1.90
C LEU A 65 -7.36 5.93 -2.21
N LEU A 66 -6.79 5.11 -1.35
CA LEU A 66 -5.50 4.47 -1.59
C LEU A 66 -5.57 3.47 -2.75
N GLY A 67 -6.58 2.61 -2.77
CA GLY A 67 -6.78 1.62 -3.83
C GLY A 67 -7.02 2.24 -5.21
N LEU A 68 -7.58 3.44 -5.28
CA LEU A 68 -7.74 4.18 -6.53
C LEU A 68 -6.41 4.49 -7.20
N VAL A 69 -5.35 4.76 -6.44
CA VAL A 69 -4.02 5.05 -7.01
C VAL A 69 -3.49 3.80 -7.72
N PHE A 70 -3.60 2.63 -7.10
CA PHE A 70 -3.15 1.36 -7.68
C PHE A 70 -4.03 0.86 -8.84
N ALA A 71 -5.27 1.35 -8.96
CA ALA A 71 -6.18 0.97 -10.04
C ALA A 71 -6.01 1.83 -11.31
N ILE A 72 -5.26 2.92 -11.24
CA ILE A 72 -5.02 3.83 -12.36
C ILE A 72 -3.65 3.51 -12.98
N PRO A 73 -3.57 3.21 -14.29
CA PRO A 73 -2.29 3.01 -14.99
C PRO A 73 -1.38 4.24 -14.89
N ASP A 74 -0.07 4.01 -14.80
CA ASP A 74 0.94 5.06 -14.60
C ASP A 74 0.88 6.15 -15.68
N GLU A 75 0.57 5.81 -16.95
CA GLU A 75 0.50 6.77 -18.06
C GLU A 75 -0.66 7.76 -17.96
N ILE A 76 -1.70 7.37 -17.20
CA ILE A 76 -2.83 8.23 -16.87
C ILE A 76 -2.51 9.01 -15.61
N LEU A 77 -1.92 8.36 -14.60
CA LEU A 77 -1.57 8.95 -13.32
C LEU A 77 -0.67 10.19 -13.48
N ASP A 78 0.38 10.09 -14.31
CA ASP A 78 1.35 11.15 -14.58
C ASP A 78 0.74 12.42 -15.19
N LYS A 79 -0.42 12.29 -15.83
CA LYS A 79 -1.13 13.41 -16.49
C LYS A 79 -2.16 14.05 -15.59
N ILE A 80 -2.52 13.42 -14.48
CA ILE A 80 -3.55 13.92 -13.56
C ILE A 80 -2.91 14.93 -12.60
N PRO A 81 -3.42 16.17 -12.52
CA PRO A 81 -2.95 17.11 -11.52
C PRO A 81 -3.23 16.60 -10.09
N ASN A 82 -2.23 16.69 -9.21
CA ASN A 82 -2.33 16.25 -7.80
C ASN A 82 -3.59 16.74 -7.08
N ALA A 83 -4.08 17.93 -7.40
CA ALA A 83 -5.29 18.51 -6.82
C ALA A 83 -6.55 17.62 -6.96
N VAL A 84 -6.61 16.77 -7.99
CA VAL A 84 -7.71 15.81 -8.21
C VAL A 84 -7.80 14.78 -7.09
N PHE A 85 -6.69 14.42 -6.44
CA PHE A 85 -6.69 13.48 -5.30
C PHE A 85 -7.02 14.16 -3.96
N TYR A 86 -6.72 15.45 -3.83
CA TYR A 86 -6.90 16.19 -2.56
C TYR A 86 -8.25 16.90 -2.46
N VAL A 87 -8.69 17.61 -3.50
CA VAL A 87 -9.87 18.49 -3.40
C VAL A 87 -11.19 17.73 -3.23
N PRO A 88 -11.49 16.68 -4.01
CA PRO A 88 -12.78 15.99 -3.91
C PRO A 88 -13.05 15.40 -2.53
N GLN A 89 -12.04 14.78 -1.89
CA GLN A 89 -12.23 14.22 -0.54
C GLN A 89 -12.58 15.30 0.50
N LEU A 90 -12.01 16.50 0.40
CA LEU A 90 -12.33 17.61 1.32
C LEU A 90 -13.75 18.10 1.12
N LEU A 91 -14.21 18.18 -0.13
CA LEU A 91 -15.59 18.56 -0.45
C LEU A 91 -16.59 17.51 0.03
N ILE A 92 -16.32 16.23 -0.23
CA ILE A 92 -17.15 15.11 0.21
C ILE A 92 -17.22 15.08 1.74
N VAL A 93 -16.08 15.13 2.43
CA VAL A 93 -16.05 15.13 3.89
C VAL A 93 -16.72 16.39 4.46
N SER A 94 -16.54 17.56 3.84
CA SER A 94 -17.26 18.78 4.25
C SER A 94 -18.78 18.59 4.18
N ALA A 95 -19.28 18.02 3.08
CA ALA A 95 -20.70 17.72 2.91
C ALA A 95 -21.19 16.67 3.92
N VAL A 96 -20.45 15.59 4.12
CA VAL A 96 -20.76 14.52 5.09
C VAL A 96 -20.75 15.06 6.51
N ALA A 97 -19.73 15.84 6.90
CA ALA A 97 -19.62 16.43 8.22
C ALA A 97 -20.77 17.41 8.48
N LYS A 98 -21.12 18.28 7.53
CA LYS A 98 -22.30 19.15 7.66
C LYS A 98 -23.58 18.35 7.81
N LYS A 99 -23.78 17.31 6.99
CA LYS A 99 -25.00 16.49 7.02
C LYS A 99 -25.15 15.68 8.31
N LEU A 100 -24.07 15.05 8.78
CA LEU A 100 -24.11 14.12 9.91
C LEU A 100 -23.85 14.78 11.27
N GLN A 101 -22.99 15.81 11.32
CA GLN A 101 -22.60 16.48 12.56
C GLN A 101 -23.27 17.85 12.74
N GLY A 102 -23.80 18.47 11.69
CA GLY A 102 -24.33 19.84 11.72
C GLY A 102 -25.35 20.05 12.85
N ARG A 103 -26.45 19.28 12.84
CA ARG A 103 -27.48 19.36 13.89
C ARG A 103 -26.95 19.11 15.29
N LEU A 104 -26.05 18.13 15.45
CA LEU A 104 -25.45 17.80 16.73
C LEU A 104 -24.65 18.98 17.30
N VAL A 105 -23.84 19.63 16.44
CA VAL A 105 -23.01 20.76 16.80
C VAL A 105 -23.85 22.02 17.05
N GLU A 106 -24.87 22.27 16.23
CA GLU A 106 -25.81 23.39 16.40
C GLU A 106 -26.58 23.29 17.72
N GLU A 107 -27.15 22.14 18.04
CA GLU A 107 -27.84 21.90 19.32
C GLU A 107 -26.89 22.06 20.51
N HIS A 108 -25.63 21.63 20.37
CA HIS A 108 -24.61 21.78 21.41
C HIS A 108 -24.29 23.25 21.68
N VAL A 109 -24.05 24.03 20.63
CA VAL A 109 -23.76 25.48 20.75
C VAL A 109 -24.98 26.25 21.24
N ALA A 110 -26.19 25.90 20.79
CA ALA A 110 -27.43 26.53 21.26
C ALA A 110 -27.67 26.35 22.77
N ARG A 111 -27.17 25.26 23.36
CA ARG A 111 -27.16 25.04 24.82
C ARG A 111 -25.98 25.70 25.54
N GLY A 112 -25.21 26.57 24.87
CA GLY A 112 -24.03 27.23 25.44
C GLY A 112 -22.78 26.35 25.50
N GLY A 113 -22.75 25.22 24.78
CA GLY A 113 -21.58 24.34 24.73
C GLY A 113 -20.46 24.92 23.86
N GLU A 114 -19.21 24.73 24.29
CA GLU A 114 -18.04 25.23 23.56
C GLU A 114 -17.57 24.27 22.47
N LEU A 115 -16.89 24.83 21.45
CA LEU A 115 -16.21 24.07 20.41
C LEU A 115 -14.71 23.97 20.69
N VAL A 116 -14.10 22.87 20.25
CA VAL A 116 -12.64 22.77 20.24
C VAL A 116 -12.05 23.66 19.14
N SER A 117 -10.82 24.13 19.33
CA SER A 117 -10.08 24.83 18.29
C SER A 117 -9.85 23.94 17.07
N GLY A 118 -9.91 24.53 15.87
CA GLY A 118 -9.58 23.85 14.62
C GLY A 118 -8.18 23.22 14.63
N TRP A 119 -7.20 23.85 15.29
CA TRP A 119 -5.84 23.31 15.41
C TRP A 119 -5.77 21.98 16.15
N ARG A 120 -6.67 21.73 17.12
CA ARG A 120 -6.73 20.43 17.79
C ARG A 120 -7.23 19.33 16.85
N SER A 121 -8.17 19.66 15.96
CA SER A 121 -8.65 18.71 14.95
C SER A 121 -7.58 18.42 13.90
N ALA A 122 -6.86 19.45 13.45
CA ALA A 122 -5.71 19.31 12.57
C ALA A 122 -4.61 18.43 13.20
N GLY A 123 -4.31 18.61 14.49
CA GLY A 123 -3.36 17.76 15.21
C GLY A 123 -3.75 16.28 15.24
N ILE A 124 -5.04 15.95 15.34
CA ILE A 124 -5.52 14.56 15.21
C ILE A 124 -5.23 14.02 13.80
N GLY A 125 -5.45 14.85 12.76
CA GLY A 125 -5.08 14.51 11.39
C GLY A 125 -3.60 14.18 11.24
N LEU A 126 -2.72 15.01 11.80
CA LEU A 126 -1.28 14.78 11.77
C LEU A 126 -0.88 13.46 12.44
N MET A 127 -1.55 13.07 13.54
CA MET A 127 -1.31 11.79 14.22
C MET A 127 -1.78 10.57 13.42
N CYS A 128 -2.62 10.75 12.40
CA CYS A 128 -3.02 9.67 11.51
C CYS A 128 -1.98 9.41 10.41
N LEU A 129 -1.08 10.37 10.11
CA LEU A 129 -0.09 10.23 9.05
C LEU A 129 0.82 9.01 9.23
N PRO A 130 1.43 8.74 10.40
CA PRO A 130 2.28 7.56 10.55
C PRO A 130 1.54 6.25 10.30
N LEU A 131 0.25 6.18 10.62
CA LEU A 131 -0.57 5.00 10.35
C LEU A 131 -0.84 4.84 8.85
N LEU A 132 -1.11 5.94 8.14
CA LEU A 132 -1.31 5.91 6.69
C LEU A 132 -0.01 5.59 5.94
N ILE A 133 1.10 6.21 6.33
CA ILE A 133 2.44 5.96 5.77
C ILE A 133 2.87 4.53 6.07
N GLY A 134 2.76 4.08 7.33
CA GLY A 134 3.10 2.71 7.70
C GLY A 134 2.23 1.69 6.95
N GLY A 135 0.94 1.96 6.79
CA GLY A 135 0.05 1.15 5.96
C GLY A 135 0.50 1.07 4.51
N LEU A 136 0.91 2.18 3.91
CA LEU A 136 1.43 2.22 2.53
C LEU A 136 2.76 1.46 2.38
N LEU A 137 3.70 1.64 3.32
CA LEU A 137 4.99 0.94 3.31
C LEU A 137 4.84 -0.57 3.44
N LEU A 138 3.79 -1.05 4.13
CA LEU A 138 3.46 -2.48 4.18
C LEU A 138 2.94 -3.03 2.84
N MET A 139 2.56 -2.17 1.89
CA MET A 139 2.12 -2.57 0.55
C MET A 139 3.27 -2.62 -0.46
N GLU A 140 4.46 -2.13 -0.13
CA GLU A 140 5.61 -2.25 -1.03
C GLU A 140 5.97 -3.74 -1.20
N PRO A 141 6.08 -4.22 -2.45
CA PRO A 141 6.48 -5.60 -2.70
C PRO A 141 7.89 -5.83 -2.14
N SER A 142 8.02 -6.74 -1.17
CA SER A 142 9.33 -7.18 -0.71
C SER A 142 9.94 -8.10 -1.77
N PHE A 143 11.00 -7.64 -2.42
CA PHE A 143 11.73 -8.45 -3.39
C PHE A 143 12.56 -9.55 -2.73
N GLY A 144 12.80 -9.46 -1.42
CA GLY A 144 13.58 -10.41 -0.63
C GLY A 144 14.76 -9.74 0.04
N ASN A 145 15.66 -10.54 0.59
CA ASN A 145 17.01 -10.10 0.93
C ASN A 145 17.81 -9.94 -0.36
N VAL A 146 18.87 -9.13 -0.35
CA VAL A 146 19.69 -8.86 -1.54
C VAL A 146 21.13 -9.25 -1.30
N LEU A 147 21.71 -9.99 -2.25
CA LEU A 147 23.14 -10.22 -2.39
C LEU A 147 23.64 -9.39 -3.58
N THR A 148 24.57 -8.47 -3.31
CA THR A 148 25.18 -7.63 -4.35
C THR A 148 26.39 -8.33 -4.96
N ALA A 149 26.39 -8.48 -6.28
CA ALA A 149 27.45 -9.11 -7.08
C ALA A 149 28.11 -8.06 -8.01
N GLY A 150 28.81 -7.10 -7.42
CA GLY A 150 29.34 -5.95 -8.17
C GLY A 150 28.24 -4.90 -8.35
N ASN A 151 27.81 -4.67 -9.60
CA ASN A 151 26.65 -3.81 -9.90
C ASN A 151 25.37 -4.64 -10.17
N ASP A 152 25.49 -5.96 -10.27
CA ASP A 152 24.37 -6.89 -10.44
C ASP A 152 23.86 -7.37 -9.07
N GLU A 153 22.61 -7.81 -9.00
CA GLU A 153 21.92 -8.15 -7.74
C GLU A 153 21.16 -9.47 -7.84
N VAL A 154 21.29 -10.29 -6.79
CA VAL A 154 20.44 -11.47 -6.57
C VAL A 154 19.57 -11.22 -5.36
N TYR A 155 18.27 -11.06 -5.59
CA TYR A 155 17.27 -11.08 -4.55
C TYR A 155 16.96 -12.52 -4.17
N TYR A 156 16.82 -12.82 -2.88
CA TYR A 156 16.47 -14.16 -2.41
C TYR A 156 15.42 -14.11 -1.30
N ARG A 157 14.46 -15.03 -1.35
CA ARG A 157 13.38 -15.12 -0.36
C ARG A 157 12.81 -16.53 -0.18
N GLY A 158 11.94 -16.66 0.81
CA GLY A 158 11.38 -17.95 1.23
C GLY A 158 12.42 -18.76 1.99
N ASN A 159 12.65 -19.98 1.56
CA ASN A 159 13.67 -20.89 2.10
C ASN A 159 15.04 -20.74 1.41
N ALA A 160 15.17 -19.82 0.44
CA ALA A 160 16.46 -19.56 -0.20
C ALA A 160 17.43 -18.91 0.80
N THR A 161 18.66 -19.41 0.86
CA THR A 161 19.71 -18.87 1.72
C THR A 161 20.60 -17.87 0.98
N GLU A 162 21.44 -17.15 1.72
CA GLU A 162 22.47 -16.30 1.12
C GLU A 162 23.50 -17.13 0.34
N GLU A 163 23.80 -18.35 0.79
CA GLU A 163 24.67 -19.31 0.09
C GLU A 163 24.06 -19.70 -1.27
N ASP A 164 22.76 -19.99 -1.31
CA ASP A 164 22.06 -20.26 -2.58
C ASP A 164 22.15 -19.06 -3.55
N ALA A 165 22.02 -17.84 -3.02
CA ALA A 165 22.12 -16.62 -3.83
C ALA A 165 23.56 -16.42 -4.34
N GLN A 166 24.56 -16.76 -3.54
CA GLN A 166 25.98 -16.67 -3.91
C GLN A 166 26.34 -17.69 -4.99
N GLU A 167 25.92 -18.95 -4.83
CA GLU A 167 26.09 -20.00 -5.85
C GLU A 167 25.44 -19.60 -7.18
N LEU A 168 24.21 -19.08 -7.12
CA LEU A 168 23.52 -18.57 -8.31
C LEU A 168 24.27 -17.40 -8.95
N ALA A 169 24.74 -16.43 -8.15
CA ALA A 169 25.48 -15.29 -8.66
C ALA A 169 26.77 -15.73 -9.37
N ASP A 170 27.50 -16.69 -8.81
CA ASP A 170 28.74 -17.19 -9.39
C ASP A 170 28.49 -18.02 -10.66
N ALA A 171 27.40 -18.80 -10.71
CA ALA A 171 26.96 -19.48 -11.92
C ALA A 171 26.58 -18.47 -13.03
N LEU A 172 25.82 -17.43 -12.71
CA LEU A 172 25.42 -16.38 -13.67
C LEU A 172 26.61 -15.56 -14.17
N LYS A 173 27.63 -15.30 -13.34
CA LYS A 173 28.90 -14.71 -13.79
C LYS A 173 29.65 -15.63 -14.74
N THR A 174 29.71 -16.92 -14.43
CA THR A 174 30.38 -17.92 -15.27
C THR A 174 29.72 -18.05 -16.65
N LEU A 175 28.40 -17.94 -16.71
CA LEU A 175 27.62 -17.88 -17.94
C LEU A 175 27.76 -16.54 -18.70
N GLY A 176 28.40 -15.53 -18.10
CA GLY A 176 28.54 -14.20 -18.68
C GLY A 176 27.27 -13.36 -18.61
N PHE A 177 26.26 -13.78 -17.87
CA PHE A 177 25.02 -13.01 -17.66
C PHE A 177 25.27 -11.83 -16.69
N PHE A 178 26.02 -12.09 -15.62
CA PHE A 178 26.48 -11.03 -14.72
C PHE A 178 27.82 -10.47 -15.21
N GLY A 179 27.77 -9.22 -15.68
CA GLY A 179 28.90 -8.45 -16.21
C GLY A 179 29.09 -7.08 -15.53
N GLY A 180 28.25 -6.73 -14.56
CA GLY A 180 28.23 -5.42 -13.92
C GLY A 180 27.33 -4.39 -14.62
N ASP A 181 26.38 -4.84 -15.44
CA ASP A 181 25.47 -3.97 -16.20
C ASP A 181 24.21 -3.56 -15.41
N GLY A 182 24.08 -4.01 -14.16
CA GLY A 182 22.92 -3.67 -13.32
C GLY A 182 21.78 -4.70 -13.41
N ALA A 183 22.10 -5.96 -13.70
CA ALA A 183 21.10 -7.02 -13.82
C ALA A 183 20.53 -7.40 -12.45
N SER A 184 19.21 -7.55 -12.36
CA SER A 184 18.52 -8.01 -11.15
C SER A 184 17.82 -9.34 -11.40
N VAL A 185 18.11 -10.31 -10.55
CA VAL A 185 17.54 -11.67 -10.57
C VAL A 185 16.94 -11.97 -9.21
N ARG A 186 15.86 -12.76 -9.16
CA ARG A 186 15.27 -13.21 -7.89
C ARG A 186 15.19 -14.74 -7.82
N LEU A 187 15.75 -15.30 -6.75
CA LEU A 187 15.64 -16.70 -6.38
C LEU A 187 14.61 -16.86 -5.25
N GLU A 188 13.56 -17.60 -5.52
CA GLU A 188 12.55 -17.94 -4.51
C GLU A 188 12.48 -19.46 -4.36
N LYS A 189 12.71 -19.94 -3.13
CA LYS A 189 12.52 -21.35 -2.77
C LYS A 189 11.35 -21.46 -1.80
N GLU A 190 10.37 -22.27 -2.12
CA GLU A 190 9.28 -22.69 -1.23
C GLU A 190 9.33 -24.22 -1.05
N SER A 191 8.46 -24.79 -0.21
CA SER A 191 8.40 -26.24 0.01
C SER A 191 8.22 -27.04 -1.29
N GLY A 192 9.33 -27.48 -1.87
CA GLY A 192 9.37 -28.27 -3.11
C GLY A 192 9.26 -27.47 -4.42
N ARG A 193 9.29 -26.13 -4.38
CA ARG A 193 9.25 -25.29 -5.60
C ARG A 193 10.39 -24.30 -5.61
N THR A 194 11.11 -24.23 -6.71
CA THR A 194 12.12 -23.20 -6.97
C THR A 194 11.67 -22.34 -8.12
N THR A 195 11.69 -21.03 -7.93
CA THR A 195 11.36 -20.04 -8.96
C THR A 195 12.55 -19.10 -9.14
N LEU A 196 13.01 -18.97 -10.39
CA LEU A 196 14.05 -18.03 -10.79
C LEU A 196 13.42 -16.94 -11.66
N SER A 197 13.50 -15.69 -11.23
CA SER A 197 12.88 -14.56 -11.94
C SER A 197 13.96 -13.63 -12.50
N PHE A 198 13.85 -13.24 -13.77
CA PHE A 198 14.73 -12.27 -14.42
C PHE A 198 13.95 -11.01 -14.78
N ILE A 199 14.48 -9.83 -14.48
CA ILE A 199 13.93 -8.57 -14.97
C ILE A 199 14.39 -8.34 -16.41
N LEU A 200 13.43 -8.13 -17.30
CA LEU A 200 13.65 -7.76 -18.69
C LEU A 200 13.12 -6.34 -18.92
N ILE A 201 13.72 -5.63 -19.87
CA ILE A 201 13.31 -4.26 -20.25
C ILE A 201 12.63 -4.27 -21.63
N ASN A 202 11.85 -3.22 -21.93
CA ASN A 202 11.25 -2.98 -23.25
C ASN A 202 10.42 -4.16 -23.79
N ASP A 203 9.65 -4.82 -22.92
CA ASP A 203 8.80 -5.96 -23.26
C ASP A 203 9.54 -7.12 -23.95
N ALA A 204 10.84 -7.27 -23.70
CA ALA A 204 11.70 -8.26 -24.34
C ALA A 204 11.22 -9.73 -24.15
N TRP A 205 10.35 -9.99 -23.17
CA TRP A 205 9.66 -11.27 -23.00
C TRP A 205 8.71 -11.64 -24.15
N ASN A 206 8.36 -10.69 -25.02
CA ASN A 206 7.58 -10.93 -26.24
C ASN A 206 8.43 -11.38 -27.44
N ASP A 207 9.75 -11.23 -27.37
CA ASP A 207 10.67 -11.67 -28.42
C ASP A 207 11.03 -13.15 -28.23
N ALA A 208 10.73 -13.98 -29.22
CA ALA A 208 11.00 -15.42 -29.15
C ALA A 208 12.50 -15.74 -29.04
N GLU A 209 13.37 -14.98 -29.72
CA GLU A 209 14.82 -15.21 -29.70
C GLU A 209 15.39 -14.93 -28.31
N ILE A 210 14.92 -13.85 -27.67
CA ILE A 210 15.30 -13.51 -26.30
C ILE A 210 14.81 -14.58 -25.33
N VAL A 211 13.54 -15.00 -25.47
CA VAL A 211 12.93 -16.05 -24.63
C VAL A 211 13.70 -17.37 -24.72
N ASP A 212 14.09 -17.78 -25.93
CA ASP A 212 14.87 -19.00 -26.16
C ASP A 212 16.29 -18.89 -25.57
N GLY A 213 16.89 -17.69 -25.62
CA GLY A 213 18.15 -17.38 -24.96
C GLY A 213 18.07 -17.58 -23.43
N PHE A 214 17.04 -17.02 -22.79
CA PHE A 214 16.81 -17.23 -21.36
C PHE A 214 16.50 -18.70 -21.03
N GLN A 215 15.74 -19.41 -21.87
CA GLN A 215 15.50 -20.84 -21.67
C GLN A 215 16.82 -21.63 -21.66
N SER A 216 17.76 -21.28 -22.55
CA SER A 216 19.08 -21.91 -22.61
C SER A 216 19.92 -21.62 -21.35
N ILE A 217 19.85 -20.40 -20.82
CA ILE A 217 20.44 -20.05 -19.50
C ILE A 217 19.80 -20.91 -18.41
N GLY A 218 18.47 -21.01 -18.39
CA GLY A 218 17.74 -21.83 -17.41
C GLY A 218 18.18 -23.29 -17.43
N VAL A 219 18.29 -23.89 -18.61
CA VAL A 219 18.76 -25.28 -18.78
C VAL A 219 20.19 -25.45 -18.26
N SER A 220 21.05 -24.44 -18.44
CA SER A 220 22.45 -24.48 -17.98
C SER A 220 22.58 -24.37 -16.45
N LEU A 221 21.58 -23.81 -15.76
CA LEU A 221 21.51 -23.74 -14.30
C LEU A 221 20.80 -24.96 -13.67
N ALA A 222 20.15 -25.78 -14.48
CA ALA A 222 19.37 -26.93 -14.02
C ALA A 222 20.30 -28.09 -13.61
N GLY A 223 20.16 -28.54 -12.37
CA GLY A 223 20.98 -29.61 -11.79
C GLY A 223 22.18 -29.09 -10.98
N ASP A 224 22.68 -27.89 -11.28
CA ASP A 224 23.70 -27.18 -10.51
C ASP A 224 23.72 -25.68 -10.91
N PRO A 225 23.48 -24.71 -10.01
CA PRO A 225 23.17 -24.85 -8.58
C PRO A 225 21.66 -25.07 -8.30
N LEU A 226 20.81 -25.05 -9.33
CA LEU A 226 19.35 -25.17 -9.16
C LEU A 226 18.91 -26.64 -9.24
N PRO A 227 17.74 -27.00 -8.67
CA PRO A 227 17.19 -28.33 -8.88
C PRO A 227 16.99 -28.64 -10.36
N SER A 228 16.96 -29.94 -10.70
CA SER A 228 16.77 -30.41 -12.08
C SER A 228 15.45 -29.97 -12.71
N ASN A 229 14.46 -29.56 -11.92
CA ASN A 229 13.30 -28.85 -12.41
C ASN A 229 13.04 -27.60 -11.58
N PHE A 230 12.71 -26.51 -12.25
CA PHE A 230 12.31 -25.26 -11.60
C PHE A 230 11.47 -24.41 -12.55
N THR A 231 10.81 -23.40 -11.99
CA THR A 231 10.06 -22.42 -12.77
C THR A 231 10.95 -21.22 -13.04
N MET A 232 11.04 -20.77 -14.27
CA MET A 232 11.69 -19.52 -14.63
C MET A 232 10.64 -18.49 -15.05
N GLN A 233 10.77 -17.27 -14.56
CA GLN A 233 9.88 -16.16 -14.88
C GLN A 233 10.67 -15.05 -15.55
N LEU A 234 10.13 -14.53 -16.65
CA LEU A 234 10.58 -13.28 -17.26
C LEU A 234 9.61 -12.21 -16.81
N CYS A 235 10.15 -11.19 -16.15
CA CYS A 235 9.40 -10.22 -15.40
C CYS A 235 9.63 -8.79 -15.88
N ASP A 236 8.71 -7.92 -15.51
CA ASP A 236 8.92 -6.47 -15.52
C ASP A 236 9.89 -6.03 -14.38
N GLN A 237 10.08 -4.70 -14.25
CA GLN A 237 10.91 -4.08 -13.23
C GLN A 237 10.45 -4.28 -11.78
N THR A 238 9.24 -4.81 -11.56
CA THR A 238 8.68 -5.07 -10.23
C THR A 238 8.71 -6.57 -9.88
N PHE A 239 9.39 -7.37 -10.70
CA PHE A 239 9.33 -8.84 -10.65
C PHE A 239 7.90 -9.40 -10.79
N THR A 240 7.02 -8.69 -11.52
CA THR A 240 5.73 -9.21 -11.96
C THR A 240 5.95 -10.10 -13.18
N ALA A 241 5.49 -11.35 -13.13
CA ALA A 241 5.75 -12.34 -14.18
C ALA A 241 4.90 -12.08 -15.42
N GLU A 242 5.56 -11.79 -16.54
CA GLU A 242 4.93 -11.59 -17.86
C GLU A 242 4.99 -12.87 -18.71
N LYS A 243 6.04 -13.68 -18.51
CA LYS A 243 6.15 -15.01 -19.12
C LYS A 243 6.72 -16.01 -18.13
N THR A 244 6.17 -17.22 -18.12
CA THR A 244 6.60 -18.33 -17.25
C THR A 244 7.06 -19.50 -18.11
N LEU A 245 8.22 -20.04 -17.78
CA LEU A 245 8.89 -21.13 -18.47
C LEU A 245 9.15 -22.25 -17.46
N MET A 246 8.82 -23.48 -17.83
CA MET A 246 9.17 -24.66 -17.02
C MET A 246 10.52 -25.16 -17.51
N ILE A 247 11.52 -25.16 -16.62
CA ILE A 247 12.85 -25.62 -16.93
C ILE A 247 13.02 -27.03 -16.37
N GLU A 248 13.48 -27.94 -17.23
CA GLU A 248 13.87 -29.29 -16.86
C GLU A 248 15.28 -29.54 -17.40
N ALA A 249 16.15 -30.11 -16.57
CA ALA A 249 17.45 -30.60 -17.00
C ALA A 249 17.23 -31.69 -18.05
N MET A 250 17.97 -31.62 -19.17
CA MET A 250 17.96 -32.72 -20.13
C MET A 250 18.59 -33.94 -19.48
N LEU A 251 17.75 -34.91 -19.07
CA LEU A 251 18.21 -36.25 -18.74
C LEU A 251 18.80 -36.84 -20.02
N ASP A 252 20.09 -37.19 -19.98
CA ASP A 252 20.80 -37.88 -21.06
C ASP A 252 19.89 -38.89 -21.76
N GLN A 253 19.55 -38.64 -23.04
CA GLN A 253 19.06 -39.71 -23.88
C GLN A 253 20.25 -40.63 -24.16
N PRO A 254 20.18 -41.93 -23.80
CA PRO A 254 21.27 -42.83 -24.10
C PRO A 254 21.40 -42.97 -25.62
N LEU A 255 22.65 -42.83 -26.11
CA LEU A 255 23.09 -43.15 -27.48
C LEU A 255 22.74 -44.59 -27.87
#